data_AF-A0A920TAZ0-F1
#
_entry.id   AF-A0A920TAZ0-F1
#
_cell.length_a   1.000
_cell.length_b   1.000
_cell.length_c   1.000
_cell.angle_alpha   90.00
_cell.angle_beta   90.00
_cell.angle_gamma   90.00
#
_symmetry.space_group_name_H-M   'P 1'
#
loop_
_entity.id
_entity.type
_entity.pdbx_description
1 polymer ?
#
loop_
_entity_poly.entity_id
_entity_poly.type
_entity_poly.pdbx_seq_one_letter_code
_entity_poly.pdbx_strand_id
1 'polypeptide(L)'
;MTGDETLLRGIHSQLDILRKYQGKRIENPDPGSLDWVGMQLQPHLWLARWYRSYTGRDDYDDLIGAAGGYGRFQLTGKTTEADHTHAGELAAMRFNLPMLTTEVRGTDRINLLPFSLVGPMTGGTVAITQAPSFAVTWRNVSPDFAVLVGARDDRSVEAWVHTFAEKEKPLVRFWQLQPGRYRLERRDDNDHDGTIDPVVAESIEFDHVERLAGVSFHLPRTTLCQIRIRQLEAFAAVPLMRPDLALGPRDLRVQRAPDGKQPGRASITVHNIGSAPATGVRLEVFAKSADSGKITFGLPAAAWHSRRSG
;
A
#
# COMPACT_ATOMS: atom_id res chain seq x y z
N MET A 1 -9.90 -9.77 -1.57
CA MET A 1 -9.90 -11.25 -1.44
C MET A 1 -11.07 -11.80 -2.23
N THR A 2 -11.07 -13.07 -2.64
CA THR A 2 -12.13 -13.69 -3.46
C THR A 2 -13.51 -13.72 -2.78
N GLY A 3 -13.60 -13.43 -1.48
CA GLY A 3 -14.83 -13.51 -0.68
C GLY A 3 -15.16 -14.93 -0.20
N ASP A 4 -14.36 -15.93 -0.59
CA ASP A 4 -14.55 -17.33 -0.21
C ASP A 4 -13.78 -17.64 1.09
N GLU A 5 -14.50 -17.66 2.21
CA GLU A 5 -13.98 -18.00 3.54
C GLU A 5 -13.39 -19.41 3.60
N THR A 6 -13.75 -20.33 2.69
CA THR A 6 -13.21 -21.70 2.72
C THR A 6 -11.71 -21.73 2.42
N LEU A 7 -11.21 -20.73 1.69
CA LEU A 7 -9.78 -20.56 1.40
C LEU A 7 -8.98 -20.12 2.64
N LEU A 8 -9.64 -19.63 3.70
CA LEU A 8 -9.00 -19.19 4.94
C LEU A 8 -8.88 -20.28 6.01
N ARG A 9 -9.53 -21.43 5.85
CA ARG A 9 -9.54 -22.49 6.88
C ARG A 9 -8.15 -22.92 7.34
N GLY A 10 -7.20 -23.01 6.41
CA GLY A 10 -5.81 -23.35 6.74
C GLY A 10 -5.12 -22.27 7.58
N ILE A 11 -5.42 -21.00 7.31
CA ILE A 11 -4.91 -19.85 8.07
C ILE A 11 -5.52 -19.83 9.46
N HIS A 12 -6.84 -20.01 9.59
CA HIS A 12 -7.50 -20.11 10.89
C HIS A 12 -6.92 -21.25 11.73
N SER A 13 -6.73 -22.43 11.13
CA SER A 13 -6.13 -23.58 11.84
C SER A 13 -4.73 -23.26 12.37
N GLN A 14 -3.89 -22.57 11.59
CA GLN A 14 -2.55 -22.17 12.04
C GLN A 14 -2.60 -21.12 13.15
N LEU A 15 -3.48 -20.13 13.03
CA LEU A 15 -3.64 -19.07 14.04
C LEU A 15 -4.21 -19.60 15.35
N ASP A 16 -5.15 -20.54 15.31
CA ASP A 16 -5.69 -21.21 16.49
C ASP A 16 -4.62 -22.03 17.21
N ILE A 17 -3.75 -22.72 16.46
CA ILE A 17 -2.59 -23.41 17.04
C ILE A 17 -1.63 -22.38 17.67
N LEU A 18 -1.27 -21.31 16.95
CA LEU A 18 -0.42 -20.25 17.47
C LEU A 18 -0.94 -19.70 18.81
N ARG A 19 -2.24 -19.38 18.88
CA ARG A 19 -2.90 -18.92 20.10
C ARG A 19 -2.85 -19.96 21.21
N LYS A 20 -3.18 -21.22 20.92
CA LYS A 20 -3.15 -22.31 21.89
C LYS A 20 -1.75 -22.54 22.48
N TYR A 21 -0.70 -22.29 21.70
CA TYR A 21 0.69 -22.55 22.09
C TYR A 21 1.47 -21.28 22.47
N GLN A 22 0.83 -20.12 22.48
CA GLN A 22 1.47 -18.86 22.85
C GLN A 22 2.06 -18.94 24.27
N GLY A 23 3.33 -18.58 24.41
CA GLY A 23 4.05 -18.58 25.70
C GLY A 23 4.39 -19.96 26.26
N LYS A 24 4.00 -21.05 25.60
CA LYS A 24 4.37 -22.41 26.01
C LYS A 24 5.80 -22.74 25.60
N ARG A 25 6.47 -23.60 26.34
CA ARG A 25 7.74 -24.20 25.93
C ARG A 25 7.65 -25.69 26.21
N ILE A 26 7.71 -26.49 25.14
CA ILE A 26 7.65 -27.94 25.22
C ILE A 26 8.97 -28.46 24.70
N GLU A 27 9.71 -29.17 25.56
CA GLU A 27 10.99 -29.74 25.20
C GLU A 27 10.80 -31.06 24.46
N ASN A 28 11.53 -31.24 23.35
CA ASN A 28 11.56 -32.46 22.55
C ASN A 28 10.17 -33.05 22.18
N PRO A 29 9.24 -32.25 21.61
CA PRO A 29 7.95 -32.78 21.18
C PRO A 29 8.14 -33.77 20.02
N ASP A 30 7.34 -34.85 20.01
CA ASP A 30 7.39 -35.87 18.96
C ASP A 30 7.20 -35.25 17.57
N PRO A 31 8.11 -35.45 16.60
CA PRO A 31 7.99 -34.88 15.26
C PRO A 31 6.64 -35.19 14.60
N GLY A 32 5.96 -34.15 14.09
CA GLY A 32 4.64 -34.27 13.47
C GLY A 32 3.45 -34.25 14.44
N SER A 33 3.69 -34.28 15.76
CA SER A 33 2.63 -34.06 16.76
C SER A 33 2.13 -32.62 16.75
N LEU A 34 0.95 -32.38 17.33
CA LEU A 34 0.41 -31.03 17.48
C LEU A 34 1.32 -30.13 18.34
N ASP A 35 1.97 -30.69 19.36
CA ASP A 35 2.94 -29.97 20.19
C ASP A 35 4.16 -29.57 19.38
N TRP A 36 4.66 -30.47 18.52
CA TRP A 36 5.75 -30.17 17.61
C TRP A 36 5.35 -29.06 16.63
N VAL A 37 4.18 -29.16 15.99
CA VAL A 37 3.66 -28.11 15.09
C VAL A 37 3.52 -26.79 15.84
N GLY A 38 2.97 -26.81 17.06
CA GLY A 38 2.84 -25.63 17.91
C GLY A 38 4.17 -24.94 18.17
N MET A 39 5.22 -25.70 18.52
CA MET A 39 6.56 -25.15 18.73
C MET A 39 7.19 -24.62 17.43
N GLN A 40 6.98 -25.28 16.28
CA GLN A 40 7.47 -24.78 14.99
C GLN A 40 6.78 -23.49 14.56
N LEU A 41 5.49 -23.32 14.89
CA LEU A 41 4.73 -22.14 14.50
C LEU A 41 5.04 -20.90 15.34
N GLN A 42 5.48 -21.03 16.60
CA GLN A 42 5.66 -19.88 17.51
C GLN A 42 6.41 -18.65 16.93
N PRO A 43 7.47 -18.78 16.12
CA PRO A 43 8.14 -17.63 15.51
C PRO A 43 7.27 -16.86 14.49
N HIS A 44 6.12 -17.42 14.08
CA HIS A 44 5.28 -16.93 12.99
C HIS A 44 4.07 -16.10 13.46
N LEU A 45 4.16 -15.43 14.62
CA LEU A 45 3.11 -14.51 15.10
C LEU A 45 2.76 -13.39 14.10
N TRP A 46 3.67 -13.08 13.17
CA TRP A 46 3.42 -12.15 12.06
C TRP A 46 2.22 -12.57 11.19
N LEU A 47 1.84 -13.84 11.17
CA LEU A 47 0.70 -14.34 10.40
C LEU A 47 -0.61 -13.70 10.85
N ALA A 48 -0.78 -13.41 12.14
CA ALA A 48 -1.96 -12.72 12.66
C ALA A 48 -2.07 -11.31 12.09
N ARG A 49 -0.94 -10.60 12.01
CA ARG A 49 -0.88 -9.26 11.40
C ARG A 49 -1.17 -9.29 9.90
N TRP A 50 -0.67 -10.32 9.21
CA TRP A 50 -0.99 -10.57 7.80
C TRP A 50 -2.50 -10.80 7.62
N TYR A 51 -3.10 -11.68 8.41
CA TYR A 51 -4.54 -11.96 8.39
C TYR A 51 -5.37 -10.69 8.62
N ARG A 52 -5.07 -9.93 9.68
CA ARG A 52 -5.71 -8.65 10.01
C ARG A 52 -5.65 -7.68 8.84
N SER A 53 -4.51 -7.65 8.14
CA SER A 53 -4.25 -6.72 7.04
C SER A 53 -5.11 -6.97 5.81
N TYR A 54 -5.40 -8.23 5.50
CA TYR A 54 -6.11 -8.64 4.29
C TYR A 54 -7.62 -8.80 4.49
N THR A 55 -8.02 -9.23 5.69
CA THR A 55 -9.43 -9.49 6.02
C THR A 55 -10.10 -8.30 6.68
N GLY A 56 -9.34 -7.42 7.33
CA GLY A 56 -9.91 -6.38 8.20
C GLY A 56 -10.56 -6.93 9.47
N ARG A 57 -10.36 -8.21 9.81
CA ARG A 57 -10.92 -8.85 11.01
C ARG A 57 -9.92 -8.88 12.16
N ASP A 58 -10.39 -8.53 13.35
CA ASP A 58 -9.63 -8.40 14.59
C ASP A 58 -9.60 -9.69 15.44
N ASP A 59 -10.08 -10.81 14.87
CA ASP A 59 -10.26 -12.06 15.62
C ASP A 59 -8.98 -12.54 16.31
N TYR A 60 -7.80 -12.11 15.86
CA TYR A 60 -6.46 -12.50 16.35
C TYR A 60 -5.56 -11.33 16.79
N ASP A 61 -6.16 -10.21 17.19
CA ASP A 61 -5.39 -9.05 17.66
C ASP A 61 -4.62 -9.32 18.98
N ASP A 62 -5.03 -10.33 19.76
CA ASP A 62 -4.28 -10.85 20.91
C ASP A 62 -2.89 -11.38 20.52
N LEU A 63 -2.79 -12.11 19.40
CA LEU A 63 -1.53 -12.63 18.86
C LEU A 63 -0.63 -11.50 18.35
N ILE A 64 -1.22 -10.48 17.71
CA ILE A 64 -0.50 -9.29 17.27
C ILE A 64 0.04 -8.52 18.49
N GLY A 65 -0.81 -8.36 19.52
CA GLY A 65 -0.43 -7.77 20.79
C GLY A 65 0.70 -8.54 21.45
N ALA A 66 0.66 -9.87 21.44
CA ALA A 66 1.70 -10.73 22.00
C ALA A 66 3.07 -10.57 21.32
N ALA A 67 3.09 -10.44 19.99
CA ALA A 67 4.32 -10.27 19.21
C ALA A 67 5.07 -8.98 19.55
N GLY A 68 4.34 -7.93 19.98
CA GLY A 68 4.92 -6.64 20.31
C GLY A 68 5.38 -5.83 19.10
N GLY A 69 6.25 -4.85 19.35
CA GLY A 69 6.85 -4.01 18.32
C GLY A 69 5.84 -3.24 17.47
N TYR A 70 6.15 -3.08 16.19
CA TYR A 70 5.33 -2.33 15.24
C TYR A 70 3.87 -2.83 15.16
N GLY A 71 3.62 -4.14 15.29
CA GLY A 71 2.24 -4.66 15.29
C GLY A 71 1.43 -4.16 16.48
N ARG A 72 2.00 -4.17 17.68
CA ARG A 72 1.35 -3.65 18.89
C ARG A 72 1.21 -2.14 18.86
N PHE A 73 2.17 -1.42 18.28
CA PHE A 73 2.02 0.01 18.00
C PHE A 73 0.78 0.27 17.11
N GLN A 74 0.57 -0.51 16.04
CA GLN A 74 -0.61 -0.33 15.18
C GLN A 74 -1.94 -0.57 15.92
N LEU A 75 -1.96 -1.43 16.94
CA LEU A 75 -3.15 -1.67 17.77
C LEU A 75 -3.37 -0.58 18.83
N THR A 76 -2.30 -0.06 19.43
CA THR A 76 -2.38 0.79 20.63
C THR A 76 -2.21 2.28 20.33
N GLY A 77 -1.58 2.64 19.21
CA GLY A 77 -1.17 4.00 18.88
C GLY A 77 -0.03 4.54 19.74
N LYS A 78 0.53 3.74 20.67
CA LYS A 78 1.60 4.17 21.58
C LYS A 78 2.95 4.04 20.89
N THR A 79 3.55 5.17 20.53
CA THR A 79 4.86 5.23 19.84
C THR A 79 5.96 4.47 20.58
N THR A 80 5.90 4.42 21.91
CA THR A 80 6.86 3.67 22.74
C THR A 80 6.91 2.17 22.45
N GLU A 81 5.84 1.57 21.92
CA GLU A 81 5.84 0.17 21.48
C GLU A 81 6.70 -0.04 20.22
N ALA A 82 7.04 1.03 19.49
CA ALA A 82 7.87 1.00 18.29
C ALA A 82 9.35 1.40 18.53
N ASP A 83 9.70 2.03 19.66
CA ASP A 83 11.02 2.63 19.94
C ASP A 83 12.21 1.70 19.65
N HIS A 84 12.08 0.43 20.01
CA HIS A 84 13.14 -0.56 19.84
C HIS A 84 12.95 -1.47 18.63
N THR A 85 11.84 -1.35 17.89
CA THR A 85 11.55 -2.24 16.76
C THR A 85 12.60 -2.11 15.66
N HIS A 86 13.18 -0.93 15.49
CA HIS A 86 14.17 -0.63 14.44
C HIS A 86 15.56 -0.27 14.99
N ALA A 87 15.84 -0.58 16.26
CA ALA A 87 17.11 -0.22 16.88
C ALA A 87 18.31 -0.87 16.17
N GLY A 88 18.16 -2.12 15.71
CA GLY A 88 19.20 -2.83 14.95
C GLY A 88 19.47 -2.18 13.60
N GLU A 89 18.42 -1.80 12.88
CA GLU A 89 18.53 -1.14 11.58
C GLU A 89 19.07 0.28 11.69
N LEU A 90 18.66 1.04 12.71
CA LEU A 90 19.24 2.35 13.00
C LEU A 90 20.73 2.24 13.35
N ALA A 91 21.12 1.25 14.16
CA ALA A 91 22.52 0.99 14.45
C ALA A 91 23.31 0.57 13.20
N ALA A 92 22.72 -0.29 12.37
CA ALA A 92 23.30 -0.68 11.09
C ALA A 92 23.49 0.55 10.18
N MET A 93 22.48 1.39 9.99
CA MET A 93 22.59 2.59 9.15
C MET A 93 23.67 3.56 9.64
N ARG A 94 23.80 3.78 10.96
CA ARG A 94 24.84 4.65 11.53
C ARG A 94 26.26 4.22 11.17
N PHE A 95 26.49 2.91 11.07
CA PHE A 95 27.83 2.35 10.82
C PHE A 95 28.04 2.00 9.33
N ASN A 96 27.06 1.36 8.72
CA ASN A 96 27.10 0.82 7.36
C ASN A 96 26.97 1.90 6.29
N LEU A 97 26.20 2.96 6.53
CA LEU A 97 26.00 4.02 5.54
C LEU A 97 27.32 4.74 5.23
N PRO A 98 28.12 5.20 6.21
CA PRO A 98 29.46 5.73 5.94
C PRO A 98 30.34 4.76 5.15
N MET A 99 30.38 3.48 5.53
CA MET A 99 31.16 2.47 4.80
C MET A 99 30.71 2.32 3.33
N LEU A 100 29.43 2.50 3.03
CA LEU A 100 28.92 2.47 1.66
C LEU A 100 29.21 3.75 0.87
N THR A 101 29.23 4.90 1.54
CA THR A 101 29.31 6.21 0.88
C THR A 101 30.71 6.82 0.83
N THR A 102 31.64 6.41 1.70
CA THR A 102 32.97 7.04 1.84
C THR A 102 34.16 6.11 1.67
N GLU A 103 33.99 4.78 1.71
CA GLU A 103 35.08 3.81 1.60
C GLU A 103 35.18 3.22 0.17
N VAL A 104 36.41 3.00 -0.33
CA VAL A 104 36.67 2.81 -1.77
C VAL A 104 36.65 1.33 -2.22
N ARG A 105 36.63 0.32 -1.34
CA ARG A 105 36.71 -1.09 -1.78
C ARG A 105 35.93 -2.07 -0.90
N GLY A 106 34.94 -2.75 -1.50
CA GLY A 106 34.37 -4.00 -0.98
C GLY A 106 33.00 -3.91 -0.30
N THR A 107 32.04 -3.20 -0.90
CA THR A 107 30.71 -2.93 -0.31
C THR A 107 29.63 -4.01 -0.58
N ASP A 108 29.99 -5.13 -1.21
CA ASP A 108 29.11 -6.24 -1.59
C ASP A 108 28.27 -6.83 -0.43
N ARG A 109 28.77 -6.76 0.82
CA ARG A 109 28.17 -7.45 1.98
C ARG A 109 27.60 -6.53 3.06
N ILE A 110 27.53 -5.23 2.82
CA ILE A 110 27.05 -4.27 3.80
C ILE A 110 25.53 -4.07 3.61
N ASN A 111 24.73 -4.72 4.45
CA ASN A 111 23.27 -4.65 4.37
C ASN A 111 22.75 -3.41 5.11
N LEU A 112 21.98 -2.56 4.42
CA LEU A 112 21.28 -1.42 5.02
C LEU A 112 19.90 -1.79 5.60
N LEU A 113 19.48 -3.05 5.44
CA LEU A 113 18.17 -3.57 5.82
C LEU A 113 17.00 -2.65 5.39
N PRO A 114 16.99 -2.09 4.16
CA PRO A 114 16.06 -1.02 3.79
C PRO A 114 14.59 -1.47 3.79
N PHE A 115 14.34 -2.78 3.67
CA PHE A 115 13.00 -3.33 3.65
C PHE A 115 12.31 -3.34 5.02
N SER A 116 13.06 -3.22 6.12
CA SER A 116 12.51 -3.14 7.48
C SER A 116 11.58 -1.91 7.66
N LEU A 117 11.88 -0.82 6.96
CA LEU A 117 11.16 0.46 7.08
C LEU A 117 9.91 0.53 6.18
N VAL A 118 9.77 -0.36 5.20
CA VAL A 118 8.60 -0.32 4.29
C VAL A 118 7.31 -0.51 5.09
N GLY A 119 7.32 -1.34 6.14
CA GLY A 119 6.15 -1.54 7.01
C GLY A 119 5.72 -0.24 7.67
N PRO A 120 6.56 0.34 8.53
CA PRO A 120 6.37 1.67 9.12
C PRO A 120 5.93 2.74 8.11
N MET A 121 6.56 2.78 6.93
CA MET A 121 6.24 3.81 5.95
C MET A 121 4.90 3.63 5.25
N THR A 122 4.36 2.41 5.19
CA THR A 122 3.18 2.11 4.37
C THR A 122 1.98 1.60 5.17
N GLY A 123 2.14 1.24 6.43
CA GLY A 123 1.13 0.54 7.23
C GLY A 123 1.00 -0.95 6.90
N GLY A 124 1.90 -1.49 6.07
CA GLY A 124 1.89 -2.86 5.58
C GLY A 124 2.64 -3.86 6.46
N THR A 125 2.32 -5.14 6.29
CA THR A 125 3.03 -6.29 6.86
C THR A 125 4.14 -6.68 5.90
N VAL A 126 5.36 -6.22 6.14
CA VAL A 126 6.44 -6.34 5.15
C VAL A 126 7.37 -7.48 5.51
N ALA A 127 7.20 -8.58 4.79
CA ALA A 127 8.34 -9.32 4.28
C ALA A 127 8.33 -9.19 2.75
N ILE A 128 9.49 -9.04 2.11
CA ILE A 128 9.60 -8.89 0.64
C ILE A 128 9.00 -10.08 -0.14
N THR A 129 8.86 -11.23 0.52
CA THR A 129 8.29 -12.46 -0.03
C THR A 129 6.77 -12.54 0.11
N GLN A 130 6.14 -11.55 0.75
CA GLN A 130 4.70 -11.53 0.99
C GLN A 130 4.02 -10.56 0.05
N ALA A 131 2.73 -10.83 -0.25
CA ALA A 131 1.93 -9.88 -1.01
C ALA A 131 1.88 -8.51 -0.30
N PRO A 132 1.89 -7.40 -1.05
CA PRO A 132 1.89 -6.06 -0.46
C PRO A 132 0.53 -5.73 0.17
N SER A 133 0.56 -5.36 1.45
CA SER A 133 -0.62 -4.96 2.24
C SER A 133 -0.58 -3.48 2.65
N PHE A 134 -0.01 -2.63 1.80
CA PHE A 134 0.14 -1.20 2.05
C PHE A 134 -1.22 -0.55 2.30
N ALA A 135 -1.31 0.28 3.34
CA ALA A 135 -2.44 1.19 3.55
C ALA A 135 -2.24 2.46 2.72
N VAL A 136 -1.01 2.99 2.74
CA VAL A 136 -0.64 4.24 2.08
C VAL A 136 0.72 4.17 1.39
N THR A 137 0.92 5.06 0.42
CA THR A 137 2.24 5.40 -0.12
C THR A 137 2.39 6.91 -0.23
N TRP A 138 3.62 7.40 -0.19
CA TRP A 138 3.93 8.82 -0.15
C TRP A 138 4.56 9.27 -1.47
N ARG A 139 4.20 10.47 -1.92
CA ARG A 139 4.75 11.15 -3.10
C ARG A 139 5.08 12.59 -2.72
N ASN A 140 5.94 13.22 -3.51
CA ASN A 140 6.41 14.58 -3.28
C ASN A 140 6.99 14.74 -1.86
N VAL A 141 7.82 13.77 -1.48
CA VAL A 141 8.55 13.76 -0.21
C VAL A 141 10.04 13.83 -0.49
N SER A 142 10.77 14.65 0.27
CA SER A 142 12.23 14.71 0.24
C SER A 142 12.88 13.56 1.03
N PRO A 143 14.21 13.37 0.92
CA PRO A 143 14.96 12.46 1.79
C PRO A 143 14.87 12.79 3.29
N ASP A 144 14.45 14.00 3.66
CA ASP A 144 14.32 14.46 5.05
C ASP A 144 12.97 14.10 5.68
N PHE A 145 12.07 13.49 4.91
CA PHE A 145 10.75 13.07 5.36
C PHE A 145 10.80 11.71 6.06
N ALA A 146 10.30 11.66 7.29
CA ALA A 146 10.11 10.45 8.07
C ALA A 146 8.63 10.22 8.36
N VAL A 147 8.24 8.96 8.40
CA VAL A 147 6.85 8.57 8.69
C VAL A 147 6.75 7.23 9.39
N LEU A 148 5.80 7.15 10.32
CA LEU A 148 5.39 5.96 11.02
C LEU A 148 3.85 5.83 10.95
N VAL A 149 3.37 4.95 10.07
CA VAL A 149 1.95 4.66 9.90
C VAL A 149 1.48 3.74 11.02
N GLY A 150 0.46 4.15 11.77
CA GLY A 150 -0.09 3.38 12.89
C GLY A 150 -1.37 2.63 12.50
N ALA A 151 -2.42 2.88 13.29
CA ALA A 151 -3.73 2.28 13.11
C ALA A 151 -4.28 2.61 11.72
N ARG A 152 -4.88 1.61 11.08
CA ARG A 152 -5.50 1.74 9.76
C ARG A 152 -6.54 0.67 9.56
N ASP A 153 -7.53 0.99 8.75
CA ASP A 153 -8.51 0.07 8.20
C ASP A 153 -8.98 0.60 6.83
N ASP A 154 -10.15 0.16 6.37
CA ASP A 154 -10.71 0.57 5.10
C ASP A 154 -11.49 1.91 5.18
N ARG A 155 -11.48 2.58 6.33
CA ARG A 155 -12.17 3.87 6.58
C ARG A 155 -11.30 4.90 7.28
N SER A 156 -10.10 4.52 7.71
CA SER A 156 -9.22 5.38 8.48
C SER A 156 -7.75 5.03 8.33
N VAL A 157 -6.90 6.03 8.49
CA VAL A 157 -5.45 5.90 8.60
C VAL A 157 -4.93 6.93 9.59
N GLU A 158 -4.09 6.50 10.52
CA GLU A 158 -3.32 7.39 11.38
C GLU A 158 -1.82 7.23 11.10
N ALA A 159 -1.08 8.34 11.06
CA ALA A 159 0.36 8.32 10.89
C ALA A 159 1.04 9.48 11.61
N TRP A 160 2.26 9.23 12.08
CA TRP A 160 3.16 10.25 12.60
C TRP A 160 4.15 10.61 11.50
N VAL A 161 4.31 11.90 11.24
CA VAL A 161 5.10 12.43 10.14
C VAL A 161 6.00 13.55 10.65
N HIS A 162 7.20 13.62 10.09
CA HIS A 162 8.19 14.63 10.43
C HIS A 162 9.04 14.97 9.20
N THR A 163 9.50 16.21 9.10
CA THR A 163 10.46 16.62 8.06
C THR A 163 11.47 17.62 8.58
N PHE A 164 12.70 17.56 8.07
CA PHE A 164 13.69 18.62 8.26
C PHE A 164 13.68 19.68 7.14
N ALA A 165 12.89 19.47 6.08
CA ALA A 165 12.74 20.42 4.98
C ALA A 165 11.78 21.57 5.33
N GLU A 166 11.99 22.75 4.74
CA GLU A 166 11.20 23.96 5.07
C GLU A 166 9.78 23.99 4.50
N LYS A 167 9.56 23.38 3.34
CA LYS A 167 8.29 23.50 2.58
C LYS A 167 7.87 22.16 2.01
N GLU A 168 7.91 21.13 2.85
CA GLU A 168 7.45 19.81 2.44
C GLU A 168 5.92 19.81 2.24
N LYS A 169 5.47 19.27 1.11
CA LYS A 169 4.04 19.09 0.82
C LYS A 169 3.78 17.66 0.37
N PRO A 170 3.81 16.68 1.30
CA PRO A 170 3.58 15.29 0.97
C PRO A 170 2.23 15.08 0.31
N LEU A 171 2.17 14.15 -0.64
CA LEU A 171 0.93 13.59 -1.16
C LEU A 171 0.83 12.15 -0.62
N VAL A 172 -0.14 11.91 0.26
CA VAL A 172 -0.48 10.56 0.70
C VAL A 172 -1.46 9.94 -0.29
N ARG A 173 -1.16 8.73 -0.79
CA ARG A 173 -2.02 7.94 -1.68
C ARG A 173 -2.55 6.72 -0.97
N PHE A 174 -3.84 6.45 -1.13
CA PHE A 174 -4.53 5.39 -0.41
C PHE A 174 -4.70 4.13 -1.25
N TRP A 175 -4.43 2.99 -0.61
CA TRP A 175 -4.52 1.67 -1.24
C TRP A 175 -5.72 0.84 -0.75
N GLN A 176 -6.16 1.10 0.48
CA GLN A 176 -7.15 0.28 1.20
C GLN A 176 -8.42 1.02 1.61
N LEU A 177 -8.46 2.35 1.51
CA LEU A 177 -9.65 3.11 1.83
C LEU A 177 -10.79 2.79 0.85
N GLN A 178 -12.00 2.63 1.39
CA GLN A 178 -13.21 2.49 0.58
C GLN A 178 -13.59 3.82 -0.07
N PRO A 179 -14.37 3.79 -1.15
CA PRO A 179 -14.96 4.99 -1.72
C PRO A 179 -15.75 5.80 -0.67
N GLY A 180 -15.53 7.11 -0.60
CA GLY A 180 -16.21 7.98 0.34
C GLY A 180 -15.64 9.39 0.41
N ARG A 181 -16.30 10.23 1.21
CA ARG A 181 -15.78 11.52 1.65
C ARG A 181 -15.02 11.35 2.95
N TYR A 182 -13.84 11.94 3.02
CA TYR A 182 -12.91 11.82 4.14
C TYR A 182 -12.50 13.19 4.65
N ARG A 183 -12.02 13.22 5.89
CA ARG A 183 -11.31 14.35 6.47
C ARG A 183 -9.91 13.92 6.88
N LEU A 184 -8.90 14.68 6.45
CA LEU A 184 -7.56 14.66 7.00
C LEU A 184 -7.46 15.78 8.04
N GLU A 185 -7.11 15.43 9.27
CA GLU A 185 -6.71 16.36 10.32
C GLU A 185 -5.21 16.21 10.60
N ARG A 186 -4.49 17.33 10.66
CA ARG A 186 -3.11 17.38 11.17
C ARG A 186 -3.11 18.01 12.56
N ARG A 187 -2.37 17.39 13.46
CA ARG A 187 -2.09 17.86 14.82
C ARG A 187 -0.59 17.89 15.03
N ASP A 188 -0.12 18.83 15.82
CA ASP A 188 1.31 19.12 15.97
C ASP A 188 1.75 18.87 17.40
N ASP A 189 3.02 18.53 17.59
CA ASP A 189 3.73 18.55 18.85
C ASP A 189 4.50 19.87 18.93
N ASN A 190 3.85 20.94 19.45
CA ASN A 190 4.41 22.29 19.42
C ASN A 190 5.45 22.55 20.51
N ASP A 191 5.43 21.78 21.60
CA ASP A 191 6.40 21.91 22.70
C ASP A 191 7.56 20.90 22.61
N HIS A 192 7.50 20.00 21.62
CA HIS A 192 8.53 19.01 21.30
C HIS A 192 8.76 17.99 22.42
N ASP A 193 7.70 17.65 23.16
CA ASP A 193 7.76 16.68 24.25
C ASP A 193 7.55 15.22 23.77
N GLY A 194 7.26 15.03 22.48
CA GLY A 194 6.98 13.74 21.85
C GLY A 194 5.50 13.33 21.91
N THR A 195 4.65 14.16 22.50
CA THR A 195 3.20 14.00 22.60
C THR A 195 2.50 14.96 21.65
N ILE A 196 1.51 14.46 20.92
CA ILE A 196 0.77 15.26 19.96
C ILE A 196 -0.28 16.10 20.68
N ASP A 197 -0.29 17.40 20.41
CA ASP A 197 -1.29 18.31 20.95
C ASP A 197 -2.70 17.92 20.48
N PRO A 198 -3.74 18.10 21.33
CA PRO A 198 -5.11 17.78 20.94
C PRO A 198 -5.69 18.73 19.87
N VAL A 199 -5.04 19.88 19.63
CA VAL A 199 -5.50 20.94 18.73
C VAL A 199 -5.25 20.55 17.27
N VAL A 200 -6.27 20.75 16.43
CA VAL A 200 -6.18 20.53 14.97
C VAL A 200 -5.55 21.76 14.32
N ALA A 201 -4.37 21.59 13.74
CA ALA A 201 -3.62 22.64 13.04
C ALA A 201 -4.06 22.81 11.57
N GLU A 202 -4.50 21.73 10.92
CA GLU A 202 -5.00 21.75 9.54
C GLU A 202 -6.12 20.71 9.38
N SER A 203 -7.16 21.04 8.61
CA SER A 203 -8.26 20.13 8.29
C SER A 203 -8.60 20.24 6.81
N ILE A 204 -8.59 19.11 6.10
CA ILE A 204 -8.83 19.03 4.66
C ILE A 204 -9.88 17.95 4.41
N GLU A 205 -11.00 18.32 3.78
CA GLU A 205 -11.97 17.36 3.28
C GLU A 205 -11.69 17.01 1.82
N PHE A 206 -11.86 15.74 1.47
CA PHE A 206 -11.62 15.24 0.12
C PHE A 206 -12.48 14.02 -0.19
N ASP A 207 -12.76 13.84 -1.47
CA ASP A 207 -13.44 12.64 -1.98
C ASP A 207 -12.39 11.62 -2.44
N HIS A 208 -12.54 10.38 -1.99
CA HIS A 208 -11.77 9.23 -2.46
C HIS A 208 -12.71 8.33 -3.25
N VAL A 209 -12.57 8.29 -4.57
CA VAL A 209 -13.46 7.51 -5.46
C VAL A 209 -12.71 6.35 -6.13
N GLU A 210 -11.41 6.49 -6.33
CA GLU A 210 -10.57 5.51 -7.00
C GLU A 210 -9.29 5.21 -6.21
N ARG A 211 -8.78 3.99 -6.37
CA ARG A 211 -7.53 3.55 -5.76
C ARG A 211 -6.39 4.48 -6.19
N LEU A 212 -5.48 4.79 -5.26
CA LEU A 212 -4.33 5.69 -5.44
C LEU A 212 -4.68 7.18 -5.55
N ALA A 213 -5.96 7.57 -5.52
CA ALA A 213 -6.30 8.95 -5.20
C ALA A 213 -5.69 9.32 -3.84
N GLY A 214 -5.36 10.58 -3.68
CA GLY A 214 -4.58 11.05 -2.55
C GLY A 214 -4.90 12.49 -2.19
N VAL A 215 -4.43 12.87 -1.01
CA VAL A 215 -4.57 14.23 -0.48
C VAL A 215 -3.19 14.76 -0.12
N SER A 216 -2.98 16.04 -0.39
CA SER A 216 -1.76 16.74 0.02
C SER A 216 -2.04 17.61 1.23
N PHE A 217 -1.07 17.70 2.12
CA PHE A 217 -1.11 18.54 3.32
C PHE A 217 0.25 19.21 3.51
N HIS A 218 0.30 20.24 4.34
CA HIS A 218 1.56 20.95 4.62
C HIS A 218 2.19 20.37 5.89
N LEU A 219 3.51 20.18 5.85
CA LEU A 219 4.24 19.69 7.01
C LEU A 219 5.21 20.78 7.49
N PRO A 220 5.06 21.30 8.72
CA PRO A 220 6.03 22.22 9.29
C PRO A 220 7.38 21.55 9.50
N ARG A 221 8.44 22.33 9.33
CA ARG A 221 9.81 21.90 9.59
C ARG A 221 10.00 21.57 11.07
N THR A 222 10.75 20.52 11.35
CA THR A 222 11.23 20.14 12.71
C THR A 222 10.14 19.96 13.76
N THR A 223 8.90 19.74 13.33
CA THR A 223 7.75 19.55 14.21
C THR A 223 7.20 18.17 13.93
N LEU A 224 7.07 17.35 14.98
CA LEU A 224 6.40 16.07 14.86
C LEU A 224 4.91 16.34 14.69
N CYS A 225 4.29 15.75 13.68
CA CYS A 225 2.86 15.87 13.46
C CYS A 225 2.20 14.50 13.42
N GLN A 226 0.94 14.44 13.85
CA GLN A 226 0.06 13.32 13.57
C GLN A 226 -0.95 13.72 12.51
N ILE A 227 -1.07 12.89 11.47
CA ILE A 227 -2.21 12.96 10.58
C ILE A 227 -3.24 11.89 10.97
N ARG A 228 -4.51 12.28 10.97
CA ARG A 228 -5.65 11.38 11.18
C ARG A 228 -6.60 11.55 10.02
N ILE A 229 -6.86 10.45 9.34
CA ILE A 229 -7.75 10.40 8.18
C ILE A 229 -8.93 9.54 8.56
N ARG A 230 -10.14 10.08 8.43
CA ARG A 230 -11.38 9.39 8.83
C ARG A 230 -12.47 9.61 7.79
N GLN A 231 -13.21 8.56 7.49
CA GLN A 231 -14.38 8.64 6.61
C GLN A 231 -15.49 9.44 7.31
N LEU A 232 -16.00 10.45 6.61
CA LEU A 232 -17.18 11.22 7.02
C LEU A 232 -18.46 10.60 6.44
N GLU A 233 -18.39 10.18 5.18
CA GLU A 233 -19.52 9.64 4.42
C GLU A 233 -19.02 8.52 3.51
N ALA A 234 -19.71 7.39 3.50
CA ALA A 234 -19.42 6.29 2.58
C ALA A 234 -20.12 6.52 1.23
N PHE A 235 -19.39 6.31 0.15
CA PHE A 235 -19.99 6.27 -1.19
C PHE A 235 -20.38 4.84 -1.56
N ALA A 236 -21.03 4.69 -2.72
CA ALA A 236 -21.38 3.38 -3.25
C ALA A 236 -20.13 2.50 -3.37
N ALA A 237 -20.21 1.28 -2.86
CA ALA A 237 -19.12 0.32 -2.96
C ALA A 237 -18.80 0.03 -4.42
N VAL A 238 -17.50 0.02 -4.75
CA VAL A 238 -17.05 -0.41 -6.07
C VAL A 238 -17.05 -1.94 -6.11
N PRO A 239 -17.54 -2.57 -7.19
CA PRO A 239 -17.49 -4.01 -7.34
C PRO A 239 -16.07 -4.56 -7.17
N LEU A 240 -15.93 -5.62 -6.38
CA LEU A 240 -14.66 -6.30 -6.11
C LEU A 240 -14.00 -6.81 -7.41
N MET A 241 -14.83 -7.29 -8.33
CA MET A 241 -14.42 -7.78 -9.64
C MET A 241 -14.88 -6.80 -10.70
N ARG A 242 -13.93 -6.19 -11.41
CA ARG A 242 -14.23 -5.21 -12.46
C ARG A 242 -13.32 -5.40 -13.67
N PRO A 243 -13.82 -5.11 -14.89
CA PRO A 243 -12.92 -4.94 -16.02
C PRO A 243 -12.03 -3.72 -15.78
N ASP A 244 -10.82 -3.78 -16.31
CA ASP A 244 -9.87 -2.66 -16.28
C ASP A 244 -9.19 -2.61 -17.65
N LEU A 245 -9.69 -1.73 -18.51
CA LEU A 245 -9.24 -1.63 -19.89
C LEU A 245 -8.02 -0.74 -19.97
N ALA A 246 -6.94 -1.27 -20.51
CA ALA A 246 -5.68 -0.57 -20.66
C ALA A 246 -5.22 -0.53 -22.13
N LEU A 247 -4.63 0.60 -22.50
CA LEU A 247 -3.99 0.86 -23.78
C LEU A 247 -2.59 1.42 -23.51
N GLY A 248 -1.59 0.81 -24.11
CA GLY A 248 -0.21 1.28 -24.13
C GLY A 248 0.15 1.96 -25.46
N PRO A 249 1.23 2.74 -25.50
CA PRO A 249 1.67 3.42 -26.73
C PRO A 249 1.96 2.49 -27.92
N ARG A 250 2.28 1.22 -27.66
CA ARG A 250 2.58 0.21 -28.69
C ARG A 250 1.37 -0.57 -29.17
N ASP A 251 0.21 -0.35 -28.56
CA ASP A 251 -1.01 -1.09 -28.88
C ASP A 251 -1.73 -0.57 -30.12
N LEU A 252 -1.41 0.65 -30.58
CA LEU A 252 -1.89 1.19 -31.85
C LEU A 252 -0.86 0.97 -32.96
N ARG A 253 -1.26 0.26 -34.01
CA ARG A 253 -0.49 0.12 -35.25
C ARG A 253 -1.31 0.66 -36.42
N VAL A 254 -0.75 1.64 -37.11
CA VAL A 254 -1.37 2.22 -38.32
C VAL A 254 -0.58 1.77 -39.54
N GLN A 255 -1.20 1.00 -40.42
CA GLN A 255 -0.67 0.65 -41.73
C GLN A 255 -1.21 1.63 -42.76
N ARG A 256 -0.33 2.42 -43.38
CA ARG A 256 -0.72 3.31 -44.49
C ARG A 256 -1.01 2.48 -45.73
N ALA A 257 -2.01 2.88 -46.52
CA ALA A 257 -2.23 2.28 -47.83
C ALA A 257 -1.02 2.57 -48.74
N PRO A 258 -0.59 1.60 -49.58
CA PRO A 258 0.62 1.73 -50.42
C PRO A 258 0.59 2.94 -51.37
N ASP A 259 -0.59 3.42 -51.75
CA ASP A 259 -0.79 4.52 -52.69
C ASP A 259 -0.97 5.89 -52.01
N GLY A 260 -1.05 5.93 -50.67
CA GLY A 260 -1.34 7.14 -49.90
C GLY A 260 -2.73 7.74 -50.14
N LYS A 261 -3.59 7.09 -50.93
CA LYS A 261 -4.90 7.60 -51.37
C LYS A 261 -6.07 6.92 -50.65
N GLN A 262 -5.87 5.74 -50.07
CA GLN A 262 -6.86 5.09 -49.20
C GLN A 262 -6.58 5.30 -47.70
N PRO A 263 -7.63 5.37 -46.86
CA PRO A 263 -7.45 5.38 -45.41
C PRO A 263 -6.72 4.11 -44.98
N GLY A 264 -5.62 4.29 -44.25
CA GLY A 264 -4.83 3.17 -43.73
C GLY A 264 -5.63 2.28 -42.78
N ARG A 265 -5.16 1.04 -42.57
CA ARG A 265 -5.73 0.13 -41.57
C ARG A 265 -5.12 0.41 -40.21
N ALA A 266 -5.94 0.64 -39.20
CA ALA A 266 -5.51 0.67 -37.79
C ALA A 266 -5.79 -0.68 -37.12
N SER A 267 -4.84 -1.17 -36.34
CA SER A 267 -5.00 -2.27 -35.41
C SER A 267 -4.76 -1.74 -34.00
N ILE A 268 -5.70 -2.00 -33.08
CA ILE A 268 -5.61 -1.57 -31.70
C ILE A 268 -5.76 -2.80 -30.80
N THR A 269 -4.80 -3.03 -29.92
CA THR A 269 -4.89 -4.07 -28.87
C THR A 269 -5.38 -3.44 -27.58
N VAL A 270 -6.58 -3.81 -27.13
CA VAL A 270 -7.09 -3.39 -25.81
C VAL A 270 -6.84 -4.53 -24.83
N HIS A 271 -6.12 -4.25 -23.74
CA HIS A 271 -5.87 -5.23 -22.68
C HIS A 271 -6.95 -5.09 -21.62
N ASN A 272 -7.49 -6.20 -21.12
CA ASN A 272 -8.24 -6.19 -19.87
C ASN A 272 -7.32 -6.69 -18.76
N ILE A 273 -6.76 -5.76 -17.98
CA ILE A 273 -5.92 -6.07 -16.81
C ILE A 273 -6.75 -6.20 -15.53
N GLY A 274 -8.07 -6.13 -15.66
CA GLY A 274 -9.01 -6.26 -14.57
C GLY A 274 -9.32 -7.71 -14.22
N SER A 275 -10.15 -7.87 -13.20
CA SER A 275 -10.53 -9.17 -12.65
C SER A 275 -11.91 -9.64 -13.14
N ALA A 276 -12.62 -8.85 -13.95
CA ALA A 276 -13.88 -9.28 -14.57
C ALA A 276 -13.84 -9.11 -16.11
N PRO A 277 -14.63 -9.90 -16.87
CA PRO A 277 -14.75 -9.72 -18.31
C PRO A 277 -15.24 -8.31 -18.68
N ALA A 278 -14.61 -7.69 -19.67
CA ALA A 278 -15.11 -6.46 -20.26
C ALA A 278 -16.17 -6.77 -21.32
N THR A 279 -17.33 -6.13 -21.24
CA THR A 279 -18.43 -6.27 -22.21
C THR A 279 -18.89 -4.89 -22.68
N GLY A 280 -19.46 -4.80 -23.88
CA GLY A 280 -19.97 -3.53 -24.42
C GLY A 280 -18.89 -2.46 -24.66
N VAL A 281 -17.64 -2.86 -24.89
CA VAL A 281 -16.52 -1.92 -25.08
C VAL A 281 -16.69 -1.12 -26.36
N ARG A 282 -16.73 0.21 -26.25
CA ARG A 282 -16.69 1.13 -27.38
C ARG A 282 -15.30 1.75 -27.49
N LEU A 283 -14.71 1.65 -28.68
CA LEU A 283 -13.44 2.28 -29.00
C LEU A 283 -13.67 3.44 -29.96
N GLU A 284 -13.19 4.62 -29.59
CA GLU A 284 -13.25 5.82 -30.42
C GLU A 284 -11.82 6.22 -30.81
N VAL A 285 -11.60 6.45 -32.10
CA VAL A 285 -10.29 6.80 -32.65
C VAL A 285 -10.34 8.20 -33.22
N PHE A 286 -9.43 9.05 -32.73
CA PHE A 286 -9.34 10.44 -33.12
C PHE A 286 -8.09 10.67 -33.97
N ALA A 287 -8.25 11.34 -35.11
CA ALA A 287 -7.12 11.85 -35.88
C ALA A 287 -6.84 13.30 -35.44
N LYS A 288 -5.61 13.57 -35.01
CA LYS A 288 -5.14 14.94 -34.74
C LYS A 288 -4.21 15.36 -35.86
N SER A 289 -4.56 16.43 -36.57
CA SER A 289 -3.65 17.04 -37.56
C SER A 289 -2.41 17.57 -36.85
N ALA A 290 -1.23 17.19 -37.32
CA ALA A 290 0.04 17.68 -36.78
C ALA A 290 0.21 19.19 -36.99
N ASP A 291 -0.33 19.73 -38.09
CA ASP A 291 -0.10 21.12 -38.50
C ASP A 291 -1.07 22.12 -37.85
N SER A 292 -2.30 21.69 -37.55
CA SER A 292 -3.35 22.59 -37.02
C SER A 292 -3.82 22.25 -35.62
N GLY A 293 -3.37 21.13 -35.05
CA GLY A 293 -3.82 20.62 -33.75
C GLY A 293 -5.31 20.24 -33.70
N LYS A 294 -6.05 20.42 -34.80
CA LYS A 294 -7.49 20.19 -34.91
C LYS A 294 -7.74 18.68 -34.85
N ILE A 295 -8.66 18.28 -33.97
CA ILE A 295 -9.12 16.90 -33.82
C ILE A 295 -10.32 16.73 -34.74
N THR A 296 -10.27 15.72 -35.61
CA THR A 296 -11.39 15.33 -36.47
C THR A 296 -11.88 13.94 -36.09
N PHE A 297 -13.20 13.79 -35.94
CA PHE A 297 -13.84 12.51 -35.66
C PHE A 297 -13.73 11.60 -36.88
N GLY A 298 -13.13 10.41 -36.70
CA GLY A 298 -13.23 9.31 -37.65
C GLY A 298 -14.51 8.51 -37.40
N LEU A 299 -15.14 8.04 -38.49
CA LEU A 299 -16.41 7.29 -38.56
C LEU A 299 -16.61 6.24 -37.44
N PRO A 300 -17.88 5.94 -37.05
CA PRO A 300 -18.17 4.88 -36.10
C PRO A 300 -17.63 3.54 -36.61
N ALA A 301 -16.80 2.88 -35.81
CA ALA A 301 -16.24 1.59 -36.16
C ALA A 301 -17.35 0.53 -36.32
N ALA A 302 -17.38 -0.13 -37.48
CA ALA A 302 -18.27 -1.25 -37.76
C ALA A 302 -18.01 -2.42 -36.78
N ALA A 303 -19.03 -3.27 -36.62
CA ALA A 303 -19.10 -4.39 -35.67
C ALA A 303 -17.77 -5.17 -35.52
N TRP A 304 -17.26 -5.22 -34.30
CA TRP A 304 -16.01 -5.87 -33.96
C TRP A 304 -16.20 -7.37 -33.74
N HIS A 305 -15.37 -8.20 -34.35
CA HIS A 305 -15.24 -9.61 -34.00
C HIS A 305 -14.06 -9.80 -33.05
N SER A 306 -14.36 -10.17 -31.80
CA SER A 306 -13.35 -10.59 -30.84
C SER A 306 -12.71 -11.89 -31.30
N ARG A 307 -11.40 -11.92 -31.55
CA ARG A 307 -10.65 -13.18 -31.49
C ARG A 307 -10.16 -13.36 -30.07
N ARG A 308 -10.71 -14.37 -29.38
CA ARG A 308 -10.12 -14.89 -28.14
C ARG A 308 -8.76 -15.49 -28.49
N SER A 309 -7.67 -14.91 -28.00
CA SER A 309 -6.43 -15.66 -27.81
C SER A 309 -6.62 -16.51 -26.55
N GLY A 310 -6.47 -17.82 -26.71
CA GLY A 310 -6.56 -18.80 -25.62
C GLY A 310 -5.38 -18.72 -24.65
#